data_AF-A0A9E0LQQ3-F1
#
_entry.id   AF-A0A9E0LQQ3-F1
#
_cell.length_a   1.000
_cell.length_b   1.000
_cell.length_c   1.000
_cell.angle_alpha   90.00
_cell.angle_beta   90.00
_cell.angle_gamma   90.00
#
_symmetry.space_group_name_H-M   'P 1'
#
loop_
_entity.id
_entity.type
_entity.pdbx_description
1 polymer ?
#
loop_
_entity_poly.entity_id
_entity_poly.type
_entity_poly.pdbx_seq_one_letter_code
_entity_poly.pdbx_strand_id
1 'polypeptide(L)'
;MNNKKISLASLLALSVLISGCQMVLALDATGESVEEAVRKAQVIKKDYPVHAVISGREATILTRRHPKATDDDLRIDAVLITKSVLDSFNTIGTVQVLFRDEDSSSGKSVEVTAGDIKTYANGTIDPKKFLATIAVTKVGGDEEATRSKLSAEEKKFSVSPGLYEEQRLLLMDRINTLRRKGTGVAPFEAMFAQIEAQTKSGQNAALKDSIHKLGEKLAAQEDLVRQANRTGSGRGISVVSSSKISSQSSSQNQNSDRAASTPLLAAPADPIDAQNQQLFATIKSELAQHRGNPGFGVYYLRKLSDIAEEKVKGGSSARINSLLSSLAEEMQRQPDYRNNFKGGRGMGPNQQGGPPGPNQGFGPGGGSN
;
A
#
# COMPACT_ATOMS: atom_id res chain seq x y z
N MET A 1 5.02 -8.83 72.27
CA MET A 1 4.12 -8.78 71.10
C MET A 1 4.09 -7.34 70.64
N ASN A 2 4.90 -6.99 69.64
CA ASN A 2 5.16 -5.60 69.24
C ASN A 2 4.47 -5.32 67.90
N ASN A 3 3.39 -4.54 67.94
CA ASN A 3 2.68 -4.07 66.75
C ASN A 3 3.33 -2.79 66.23
N LYS A 4 4.05 -2.88 65.12
CA LYS A 4 4.54 -1.72 64.37
C LYS A 4 3.45 -1.23 63.41
N LYS A 5 2.93 -0.03 63.66
CA LYS A 5 2.10 0.74 62.72
C LYS A 5 3.01 1.32 61.64
N ILE A 6 2.79 0.95 60.38
CA ILE A 6 3.48 1.56 59.23
C ILE A 6 2.60 2.71 58.74
N SER A 7 3.16 3.91 58.81
CA SER A 7 2.54 5.18 58.43
C SER A 7 2.46 5.31 56.92
N LEU A 8 1.28 5.71 56.46
CA LEU A 8 0.86 5.89 55.07
C LEU A 8 1.01 7.39 54.77
N ALA A 9 2.18 7.82 54.30
CA ALA A 9 2.37 9.20 53.88
C ALA A 9 3.47 9.33 52.81
N SER A 10 3.07 9.98 51.71
CA SER A 10 3.94 10.71 50.79
C SER A 10 4.78 9.88 49.82
N LEU A 11 4.14 9.40 48.76
CA LEU A 11 4.82 9.13 47.49
C LEU A 11 4.37 10.19 46.49
N LEU A 12 5.11 11.30 46.48
CA LEU A 12 4.95 12.43 45.58
C LEU A 12 5.16 11.97 44.14
N ALA A 13 4.10 12.07 43.35
CA ALA A 13 4.09 11.86 41.91
C ALA A 13 4.97 12.91 41.21
N LEU A 14 6.12 12.46 40.69
CA LEU A 14 6.90 13.20 39.70
C LEU A 14 6.78 12.50 38.35
N SER A 15 5.58 12.54 37.76
CA SER A 15 5.36 12.12 36.38
C SER A 15 5.89 13.21 35.45
N VAL A 16 7.17 13.13 35.13
CA VAL A 16 7.81 13.92 34.07
C VAL A 16 7.07 13.60 32.76
N LEU A 17 6.29 14.57 32.27
CA LEU A 17 5.75 14.60 30.92
C LEU A 17 6.93 14.75 29.94
N ILE A 18 7.61 13.64 29.66
CA ILE A 18 8.38 13.50 28.43
C ILE A 18 7.33 13.39 27.33
N SER A 19 6.82 14.54 26.89
CA SER A 19 6.13 14.69 25.61
C SER A 19 7.20 14.51 24.52
N GLY A 20 7.70 13.27 24.41
CA GLY A 20 8.50 12.85 23.29
C GLY A 20 7.56 12.86 22.10
N CYS A 21 7.74 13.83 21.21
CA CYS A 21 7.34 13.69 19.82
C CYS A 21 7.97 12.38 19.32
N GLN A 22 7.25 11.26 19.47
CA GLN A 22 7.54 10.08 18.70
C GLN A 22 7.24 10.47 17.27
N MET A 23 8.30 10.86 16.56
CA MET A 23 8.27 10.94 15.12
C MET A 23 7.96 9.53 14.65
N VAL A 24 6.68 9.27 14.39
CA VAL A 24 6.22 8.07 13.69
C VAL A 24 6.79 8.23 12.29
N LEU A 25 8.00 7.72 12.10
CA LEU A 25 8.52 7.48 10.77
C LEU A 25 7.49 6.59 10.11
N ALA A 26 6.88 7.10 9.04
CA ALA A 26 6.02 6.29 8.20
C ALA A 26 6.90 5.20 7.61
N LEU A 27 6.93 4.04 8.27
CA LEU A 27 7.53 2.84 7.71
C LEU A 27 6.72 2.53 6.47
N ASP A 28 7.40 2.53 5.32
CA ASP A 28 6.81 2.00 4.10
C ASP A 28 6.38 0.56 4.39
N ALA A 29 5.11 0.28 4.10
CA ALA A 29 4.56 -1.03 4.33
C ALA A 29 5.28 -2.01 3.40
N THR A 30 5.96 -2.99 3.98
CA THR A 30 6.58 -4.13 3.29
C THR A 30 5.81 -5.39 3.62
N GLY A 31 5.87 -6.41 2.75
CA GLY A 31 5.19 -7.69 3.02
C GLY A 31 5.55 -8.26 4.38
N GLU A 32 6.85 -8.28 4.71
CA GLU A 32 7.36 -8.77 6.00
C GLU A 32 6.84 -7.98 7.21
N SER A 33 6.78 -6.65 7.12
CA SER A 33 6.26 -5.83 8.23
C SER A 33 4.75 -5.98 8.40
N VAL A 34 4.00 -6.21 7.32
CA VAL A 34 2.57 -6.57 7.38
C VAL A 34 2.39 -7.95 8.02
N GLU A 35 3.20 -8.94 7.66
CA GLU A 35 3.17 -10.26 8.30
C GLU A 35 3.43 -10.16 9.80
N GLU A 36 4.44 -9.39 10.23
CA GLU A 36 4.75 -9.18 11.64
C GLU A 36 3.60 -8.52 12.40
N ALA A 37 2.97 -7.49 11.81
CA ALA A 37 1.81 -6.81 12.40
C ALA A 37 0.63 -7.78 12.64
N VAL A 38 0.34 -8.62 11.64
CA VAL A 38 -0.74 -9.63 11.73
C VAL A 38 -0.41 -10.69 12.79
N ARG A 39 0.86 -11.15 12.87
CA ARG A 39 1.31 -12.10 13.89
C ARG A 39 1.23 -11.52 15.30
N LYS A 40 1.62 -10.25 15.46
CA LYS A 40 1.58 -9.53 16.74
C LYS A 40 0.16 -9.37 17.26
N ALA A 41 -0.81 -9.21 16.36
CA ALA A 41 -2.23 -9.11 16.71
C ALA A 41 -2.86 -10.44 17.17
N GLN A 42 -2.17 -11.58 16.99
CA GLN A 42 -2.62 -12.91 17.41
C GLN A 42 -3.98 -13.35 16.85
N VAL A 43 -4.39 -12.78 15.71
CA VAL A 43 -5.66 -13.13 15.04
C VAL A 43 -5.55 -14.51 14.39
N ILE A 44 -4.38 -14.84 13.84
CA ILE A 44 -4.11 -16.10 13.16
C ILE A 44 -3.32 -17.02 14.09
N LYS A 45 -3.65 -18.31 14.11
CA LYS A 45 -2.91 -19.33 14.87
C LYS A 45 -1.43 -19.32 14.48
N LYS A 46 -0.54 -19.50 15.47
CA LYS A 46 0.92 -19.46 15.26
C LYS A 46 1.40 -20.46 14.22
N ASP A 47 0.75 -21.62 14.14
CA ASP A 47 1.14 -22.71 13.24
C ASP A 47 0.66 -22.52 11.80
N TYR A 48 -0.23 -21.56 11.54
CA TYR A 48 -0.74 -21.31 10.19
C TYR A 48 0.21 -20.37 9.45
N PRO A 49 0.58 -20.65 8.19
CA PRO A 49 1.41 -19.74 7.41
C PRO A 49 0.66 -18.43 7.16
N VAL A 50 1.42 -17.34 7.10
CA VAL A 50 0.93 -16.01 6.77
C VAL A 50 1.91 -15.44 5.78
N HIS A 51 1.42 -15.09 4.60
CA HIS A 51 2.20 -14.42 3.57
C HIS A 51 1.50 -13.15 3.15
N ALA A 52 2.21 -12.03 3.09
CA ALA A 52 1.64 -10.76 2.67
C ALA A 52 2.34 -10.21 1.42
N VAL A 53 1.54 -9.72 0.49
CA VAL A 53 2.01 -9.05 -0.74
C VAL A 53 1.32 -7.69 -0.82
N ILE A 54 2.11 -6.65 -1.08
CA ILE A 54 1.61 -5.28 -1.16
C ILE A 54 1.68 -4.83 -2.61
N SER A 55 0.58 -4.24 -3.09
CA SER A 55 0.48 -3.65 -4.43
C SER A 55 -0.11 -2.24 -4.29
N GLY A 56 0.77 -1.25 -4.12
CA GLY A 56 0.39 0.14 -3.90
C GLY A 56 -0.32 0.34 -2.56
N ARG A 57 -1.64 0.63 -2.59
CA ARG A 57 -2.46 0.83 -1.38
C ARG A 57 -3.31 -0.39 -1.01
N GLU A 58 -3.06 -1.52 -1.66
CA GLU A 58 -3.76 -2.77 -1.44
C GLU A 58 -2.79 -3.79 -0.86
N ALA A 59 -3.19 -4.48 0.20
CA ALA A 59 -2.43 -5.59 0.77
C ALA A 59 -3.22 -6.89 0.59
N THR A 60 -2.57 -7.91 0.04
CA THR A 60 -3.11 -9.27 -0.09
C THR A 60 -2.44 -10.16 0.95
N ILE A 61 -3.24 -10.79 1.80
CA ILE A 61 -2.77 -11.67 2.87
C ILE A 61 -3.25 -13.08 2.58
N LEU A 62 -2.31 -14.00 2.45
CA LEU A 62 -2.54 -15.41 2.26
C LEU A 62 -2.39 -16.13 3.60
N THR A 63 -3.39 -16.92 3.98
CA THR A 63 -3.30 -17.79 5.16
C THR A 63 -4.14 -19.06 5.01
N ARG A 64 -4.04 -19.98 5.97
CA ARG A 64 -4.84 -21.20 6.01
C ARG A 64 -6.17 -20.96 6.73
N ARG A 65 -7.22 -21.57 6.21
CA ARG A 65 -8.54 -21.63 6.82
C ARG A 65 -8.55 -22.68 7.93
N HIS A 66 -9.22 -22.37 9.04
CA HIS A 66 -9.53 -23.39 10.03
C HIS A 66 -10.64 -24.34 9.53
N PRO A 67 -10.50 -25.67 9.65
CA PRO A 67 -11.44 -26.62 9.03
C PRO A 67 -12.88 -26.51 9.55
N LYS A 68 -13.06 -25.96 10.76
CA LYS A 68 -14.39 -25.71 11.37
C LYS A 68 -14.88 -24.27 11.23
N ALA A 69 -14.13 -23.39 10.59
CA ALA A 69 -14.53 -21.98 10.45
C ALA A 69 -15.69 -21.84 9.47
N THR A 70 -16.74 -21.17 9.93
CA THR A 70 -17.88 -20.71 9.14
C THR A 70 -17.53 -19.45 8.37
N ASP A 71 -18.39 -19.01 7.45
CA ASP A 71 -18.15 -17.79 6.66
C ASP A 71 -18.19 -16.53 7.52
N ASP A 72 -18.95 -16.56 8.61
CA ASP A 72 -18.96 -15.48 9.60
C ASP A 72 -17.64 -15.42 10.37
N ASP A 73 -17.05 -16.57 10.72
CA ASP A 73 -15.72 -16.61 11.33
C ASP A 73 -14.65 -16.02 10.39
N LEU A 74 -14.71 -16.35 9.09
CA LEU A 74 -13.77 -15.79 8.11
C LEU A 74 -13.90 -14.28 7.94
N ARG A 75 -15.14 -13.75 7.99
CA ARG A 75 -15.37 -12.30 7.97
C ARG A 75 -14.79 -11.63 9.21
N ILE A 76 -15.00 -12.23 10.39
CA ILE A 76 -14.45 -11.71 11.65
C ILE A 76 -12.93 -11.69 11.59
N ASP A 77 -12.31 -12.81 11.22
CA ASP A 77 -10.85 -12.92 11.09
C ASP A 77 -10.32 -11.90 10.08
N ALA A 78 -10.95 -11.75 8.92
CA ALA A 78 -10.55 -10.77 7.90
C ALA A 78 -10.64 -9.32 8.41
N VAL A 79 -11.69 -8.97 9.16
CA VAL A 79 -11.85 -7.65 9.79
C VAL A 79 -10.77 -7.40 10.82
N LEU A 80 -10.46 -8.39 11.67
CA LEU A 80 -9.43 -8.27 12.69
C LEU A 80 -8.02 -8.15 12.09
N ILE A 81 -7.72 -8.96 11.06
CA ILE A 81 -6.49 -8.86 10.27
C ILE A 81 -6.40 -7.46 9.66
N THR A 82 -7.44 -7.02 8.95
CA THR A 82 -7.47 -5.70 8.29
C THR A 82 -7.24 -4.57 9.28
N LYS A 83 -7.91 -4.61 10.44
CA LYS A 83 -7.70 -3.62 11.51
C LYS A 83 -6.24 -3.59 11.97
N SER A 84 -5.62 -4.76 12.23
CA SER A 84 -4.22 -4.82 12.68
C SER A 84 -3.24 -4.20 11.67
N VAL A 85 -3.52 -4.37 10.38
CA VAL A 85 -2.73 -3.80 9.28
C VAL A 85 -2.95 -2.29 9.22
N LEU A 86 -4.20 -1.82 9.28
CA LEU A 86 -4.50 -0.38 9.21
C LEU A 86 -4.03 0.41 10.44
N ASP A 87 -4.04 -0.22 11.61
CA ASP A 87 -3.50 0.37 12.85
C ASP A 87 -1.96 0.55 12.75
N SER A 88 -1.29 -0.31 11.98
CA SER A 88 0.17 -0.27 11.78
C SER A 88 0.59 0.57 10.57
N PHE A 89 -0.22 0.59 9.51
CA PHE A 89 0.10 1.18 8.21
C PHE A 89 -1.06 2.02 7.67
N ASN A 90 -0.93 3.34 7.75
CA ASN A 90 -1.96 4.29 7.29
C ASN A 90 -2.03 4.47 5.75
N THR A 91 -1.04 3.95 5.02
CA THR A 91 -0.94 4.04 3.55
C THR A 91 -1.86 3.05 2.85
N ILE A 92 -2.10 1.90 3.48
CA ILE A 92 -2.97 0.82 2.99
C ILE A 92 -4.43 1.27 3.10
N GLY A 93 -5.17 1.16 2.00
CA GLY A 93 -6.59 1.51 1.92
C GLY A 93 -7.52 0.30 1.88
N THR A 94 -7.04 -0.83 1.38
CA THR A 94 -7.83 -2.05 1.20
C THR A 94 -6.97 -3.27 1.53
N VAL A 95 -7.56 -4.25 2.21
CA VAL A 95 -6.92 -5.52 2.54
C VAL A 95 -7.77 -6.66 1.99
N GLN A 96 -7.16 -7.53 1.20
CA GLN A 96 -7.76 -8.75 0.70
C GLN A 96 -7.15 -9.93 1.42
N VAL A 97 -7.96 -10.71 2.14
CA VAL A 97 -7.52 -11.90 2.86
C VAL A 97 -7.96 -13.13 2.07
N LEU A 98 -7.02 -13.99 1.70
CA LEU A 98 -7.25 -15.26 1.02
C LEU A 98 -7.00 -16.41 2.00
N PHE A 99 -8.08 -17.08 2.38
CA PHE A 99 -8.09 -18.25 3.25
C PHE A 99 -8.07 -19.52 2.39
N ARG A 100 -6.95 -20.23 2.33
CA ARG A 100 -6.85 -21.52 1.63
C ARG A 100 -7.37 -22.65 2.49
N ASP A 101 -8.12 -23.56 1.88
CA ASP A 101 -8.44 -24.84 2.51
C ASP A 101 -7.17 -25.71 2.63
N GLU A 102 -7.19 -26.69 3.53
CA GLU A 102 -6.02 -27.55 3.82
C GLU A 102 -5.55 -28.32 2.57
N ASP A 103 -6.49 -28.74 1.73
CA ASP A 103 -6.24 -29.42 0.46
C ASP A 103 -5.77 -28.48 -0.68
N SER A 104 -5.57 -27.19 -0.37
CA SER A 104 -4.92 -26.16 -1.19
C SER A 104 -5.57 -25.81 -2.54
N SER A 105 -6.43 -26.65 -3.11
CA SER A 105 -7.06 -26.41 -4.42
C SER A 105 -8.20 -25.37 -4.41
N SER A 106 -8.75 -25.10 -3.23
CA SER A 106 -9.81 -24.12 -3.00
C SER A 106 -9.53 -23.23 -1.81
N GLY A 107 -10.27 -22.15 -1.74
CA GLY A 107 -10.19 -21.18 -0.67
C GLY A 107 -11.34 -20.17 -0.76
N LYS A 108 -11.31 -19.21 0.14
CA LYS A 108 -12.24 -18.09 0.19
C LYS A 108 -11.48 -16.79 0.32
N SER A 109 -11.87 -15.78 -0.45
CA SER A 109 -11.33 -14.44 -0.36
C SER A 109 -12.35 -13.49 0.22
N VAL A 110 -11.88 -12.67 1.16
CA VAL A 110 -12.65 -11.62 1.82
C VAL A 110 -11.90 -10.31 1.63
N GLU A 111 -12.57 -9.32 1.06
CA GLU A 111 -12.01 -7.98 0.85
C GLU A 111 -12.65 -7.02 1.87
N VAL A 112 -11.82 -6.23 2.54
CA VAL A 112 -12.27 -5.24 3.54
C VAL A 112 -11.50 -3.93 3.31
N THR A 113 -12.24 -2.81 3.28
CA THR A 113 -11.63 -1.49 3.08
C THR A 113 -11.46 -0.75 4.41
N ALA A 114 -10.55 0.24 4.42
CA ALA A 114 -10.39 1.13 5.57
C ALA A 114 -11.66 1.96 5.85
N GLY A 115 -12.50 2.20 4.83
CA GLY A 115 -13.79 2.87 4.99
C GLY A 115 -14.78 2.02 5.80
N ASP A 116 -14.80 0.72 5.56
CA ASP A 116 -15.67 -0.24 6.26
C ASP A 116 -15.32 -0.28 7.76
N ILE A 117 -14.03 -0.40 8.08
CA ILE A 117 -13.53 -0.41 9.47
C ILE A 117 -13.88 0.89 10.20
N LYS A 118 -13.71 2.05 9.54
CA LYS A 118 -14.06 3.35 10.14
C LYS A 118 -15.56 3.50 10.38
N THR A 119 -16.38 3.05 9.43
CA THR A 119 -17.84 3.12 9.54
C THR A 119 -18.34 2.28 10.71
N TYR A 120 -17.78 1.08 10.88
CA TYR A 120 -18.05 0.22 12.03
C TYR A 120 -17.54 0.82 13.35
N ALA A 121 -16.30 1.33 13.37
CA ALA A 121 -15.70 1.94 14.56
C ALA A 121 -16.50 3.16 15.08
N ASN A 122 -17.17 3.88 14.20
CA ASN A 122 -18.05 4.99 14.56
C ASN A 122 -19.38 4.54 15.21
N GLY A 123 -19.65 3.23 15.30
CA GLY A 123 -20.86 2.68 15.92
C GLY A 123 -22.15 2.91 15.12
N THR A 124 -22.03 3.26 13.84
CA THR A 124 -23.19 3.58 12.98
C THR A 124 -23.94 2.35 12.46
N ILE A 125 -23.31 1.17 12.49
CA ILE A 125 -23.84 -0.08 11.95
C ILE A 125 -23.70 -1.18 13.01
N ASP A 126 -24.77 -1.96 13.22
CA ASP A 126 -24.75 -3.13 14.11
C ASP A 126 -23.73 -4.18 13.65
N PRO A 127 -23.00 -4.86 14.55
CA PRO A 127 -21.97 -5.84 14.16
C PRO A 127 -22.47 -6.92 13.20
N LYS A 128 -23.68 -7.45 13.41
CA LYS A 128 -24.27 -8.46 12.52
C LYS A 128 -24.57 -7.92 11.12
N LYS A 129 -25.06 -6.68 11.02
CA LYS A 129 -25.32 -6.03 9.74
C LYS A 129 -24.02 -5.73 9.01
N PHE A 130 -23.01 -5.27 9.76
CA PHE A 130 -21.67 -5.01 9.22
C PHE A 130 -21.02 -6.27 8.64
N LEU A 131 -21.02 -7.39 9.37
CA LEU A 131 -20.49 -8.65 8.84
C LEU A 131 -21.25 -9.12 7.60
N ALA A 132 -22.58 -8.93 7.56
CA ALA A 132 -23.39 -9.29 6.40
C ALA A 132 -23.08 -8.46 5.14
N THR A 133 -22.56 -7.23 5.28
CA THR A 133 -22.12 -6.43 4.12
C THR A 133 -20.80 -6.90 3.51
N ILE A 134 -20.01 -7.71 4.24
CA ILE A 134 -18.73 -8.20 3.76
C ILE A 134 -18.93 -9.44 2.90
N ALA A 135 -18.57 -9.32 1.62
CA ALA A 135 -18.65 -10.39 0.66
C ALA A 135 -17.55 -11.43 0.88
N VAL A 136 -17.95 -12.71 0.90
CA VAL A 136 -17.03 -13.85 0.90
C VAL A 136 -17.11 -14.48 -0.48
N THR A 137 -16.01 -14.44 -1.21
CA THR A 137 -15.92 -15.00 -2.56
C THR A 137 -15.18 -16.33 -2.50
N LYS A 138 -15.65 -17.36 -3.21
CA LYS A 138 -14.92 -18.62 -3.31
C LYS A 138 -13.84 -18.49 -4.37
N VAL A 139 -12.61 -18.88 -4.03
CA VAL A 139 -11.42 -18.78 -4.90
C VAL A 139 -10.83 -20.18 -5.03
N GLY A 140 -10.95 -20.80 -6.20
CA GLY A 140 -10.56 -22.19 -6.42
C GLY A 140 -11.63 -23.20 -5.95
N GLY A 141 -11.65 -24.39 -6.55
CA GLY A 141 -12.55 -25.49 -6.20
C GLY A 141 -13.87 -25.58 -6.96
N ASP A 142 -14.36 -24.52 -7.60
CA ASP A 142 -15.49 -24.60 -8.53
C ASP A 142 -14.99 -24.79 -9.95
N GLU A 143 -14.24 -25.87 -10.13
CA GLU A 143 -13.79 -26.27 -11.45
C GLU A 143 -14.99 -26.46 -12.39
N GLU A 144 -16.18 -26.85 -11.96
CA GLU A 144 -17.31 -27.05 -12.89
C GLU A 144 -17.96 -25.72 -13.36
N ALA A 145 -18.19 -24.76 -12.46
CA ALA A 145 -18.90 -23.51 -12.79
C ALA A 145 -17.98 -22.39 -13.33
N THR A 146 -16.69 -22.45 -13.00
CA THR A 146 -15.69 -21.50 -13.51
C THR A 146 -14.99 -22.06 -14.75
N ARG A 147 -14.76 -23.39 -14.90
CA ARG A 147 -14.22 -23.96 -16.16
C ARG A 147 -15.16 -23.83 -17.34
N SER A 148 -16.47 -23.69 -17.11
CA SER A 148 -17.42 -23.44 -18.20
C SER A 148 -17.34 -21.99 -18.72
N LYS A 149 -16.58 -21.10 -18.06
CA LYS A 149 -16.21 -19.76 -18.56
C LYS A 149 -14.71 -19.58 -18.84
N LEU A 150 -13.84 -20.39 -18.25
CA LEU A 150 -12.43 -20.37 -18.57
C LEU A 150 -12.22 -21.00 -19.95
N SER A 151 -11.53 -20.28 -20.87
CA SER A 151 -11.29 -20.83 -22.21
C SER A 151 -10.42 -22.10 -22.10
N ALA A 152 -10.45 -22.97 -23.11
CA ALA A 152 -9.58 -24.15 -23.13
C ALA A 152 -8.09 -23.82 -22.94
N GLU A 153 -7.70 -22.56 -23.21
CA GLU A 153 -6.34 -22.04 -23.07
C GLU A 153 -5.96 -21.84 -21.58
N GLU A 154 -6.94 -21.49 -20.73
CA GLU A 154 -6.74 -21.32 -19.28
C GLU A 154 -6.45 -22.64 -18.57
N LYS A 155 -6.98 -23.75 -19.06
CA LYS A 155 -6.68 -25.09 -18.52
C LYS A 155 -5.27 -25.57 -18.84
N LYS A 156 -4.56 -24.92 -19.75
CA LYS A 156 -3.25 -25.39 -20.22
C LYS A 156 -2.12 -25.18 -19.21
N PHE A 157 -2.33 -24.34 -18.20
CA PHE A 157 -1.29 -23.99 -17.24
C PHE A 157 -1.69 -24.40 -15.83
N SER A 158 -1.16 -25.54 -15.38
CA SER A 158 -1.20 -25.98 -13.98
C SER A 158 0.18 -25.77 -13.33
N VAL A 159 0.20 -25.35 -12.08
CA VAL A 159 1.46 -25.22 -11.30
C VAL A 159 1.87 -26.59 -10.80
N SER A 160 3.09 -27.05 -11.12
CA SER A 160 3.59 -28.32 -10.58
C SER A 160 4.06 -28.16 -9.13
N PRO A 161 3.84 -29.16 -8.25
CA PRO A 161 4.36 -29.14 -6.88
C PRO A 161 5.86 -28.85 -6.83
N GLY A 162 6.32 -28.05 -5.88
CA GLY A 162 7.76 -27.73 -5.76
C GLY A 162 8.09 -26.48 -4.97
N LEU A 163 9.34 -26.00 -5.09
CA LEU A 163 9.78 -24.78 -4.40
C LEU A 163 8.94 -23.56 -4.82
N TYR A 164 8.70 -22.68 -3.87
CA TYR A 164 7.93 -21.45 -4.07
C TYR A 164 6.54 -21.67 -4.70
N GLU A 165 5.94 -22.85 -4.48
CA GLU A 165 4.65 -23.22 -5.07
C GLU A 165 3.55 -22.18 -4.80
N GLU A 166 3.48 -21.66 -3.58
CA GLU A 166 2.48 -20.65 -3.22
C GLU A 166 2.64 -19.35 -4.01
N GLN A 167 3.88 -18.91 -4.21
CA GLN A 167 4.19 -17.70 -4.99
C GLN A 167 3.89 -17.92 -6.46
N ARG A 168 4.23 -19.10 -7.00
CA ARG A 168 3.91 -19.47 -8.38
C ARG A 168 2.40 -19.55 -8.62
N LEU A 169 1.64 -20.12 -7.68
CA LEU A 169 0.17 -20.12 -7.72
C LEU A 169 -0.41 -18.70 -7.72
N LEU A 170 0.12 -17.81 -6.88
CA LEU A 170 -0.31 -16.42 -6.85
C LEU A 170 -0.05 -15.70 -8.18
N LEU A 171 1.13 -15.90 -8.79
CA LEU A 171 1.45 -15.33 -10.10
C LEU A 171 0.51 -15.86 -11.19
N MET A 172 0.15 -17.15 -11.16
CA MET A 172 -0.82 -17.73 -12.07
C MET A 172 -2.21 -17.09 -11.93
N ASP A 173 -2.70 -16.91 -10.69
CA ASP A 173 -3.99 -16.29 -10.45
C ASP A 173 -4.03 -14.82 -10.93
N ARG A 174 -2.94 -14.08 -10.73
CA ARG A 174 -2.78 -12.72 -11.27
C ARG A 174 -2.81 -12.69 -12.80
N ILE A 175 -2.12 -13.61 -13.47
CA ILE A 175 -2.17 -13.77 -14.94
C ILE A 175 -3.61 -14.06 -15.40
N ASN A 176 -4.31 -15.00 -14.74
CA ASN A 176 -5.69 -15.33 -15.09
C ASN A 176 -6.64 -14.15 -14.85
N THR A 177 -6.41 -13.36 -13.81
CA THR A 177 -7.16 -12.13 -13.54
C THR A 177 -6.96 -11.09 -14.63
N LEU A 178 -5.72 -10.90 -15.10
CA LEU A 178 -5.41 -10.04 -16.23
C LEU A 178 -6.05 -10.54 -17.54
N ARG A 179 -6.05 -11.86 -17.78
CA ARG A 179 -6.70 -12.47 -18.96
C ARG A 179 -8.22 -12.22 -18.95
N ARG A 180 -8.87 -12.43 -17.80
CA ARG A 180 -10.30 -12.15 -17.60
C ARG A 180 -10.68 -10.68 -17.82
N LYS A 181 -9.74 -9.76 -17.57
CA LYS A 181 -9.90 -8.33 -17.88
C LYS A 181 -9.65 -7.99 -19.37
N GLY A 182 -9.39 -8.99 -20.22
CA GLY A 182 -9.13 -8.80 -21.64
C GLY A 182 -7.76 -8.22 -21.97
N THR A 183 -6.80 -8.30 -21.04
CA THR A 183 -5.43 -7.84 -21.32
C THR A 183 -4.62 -8.96 -21.99
N GLY A 184 -3.72 -8.57 -22.89
CA GLY A 184 -2.84 -9.53 -23.57
C GLY A 184 -1.83 -10.14 -22.60
N VAL A 185 -2.04 -11.39 -22.20
CA VAL A 185 -1.22 -12.05 -21.15
C VAL A 185 -0.11 -12.97 -21.68
N ALA A 186 -0.02 -13.20 -22.99
CA ALA A 186 0.97 -14.06 -23.62
C ALA A 186 2.44 -13.86 -23.13
N PRO A 187 2.96 -12.62 -22.95
CA PRO A 187 4.33 -12.46 -22.43
C PRO A 187 4.50 -12.93 -20.99
N PHE A 188 3.46 -12.82 -20.15
CA PHE A 188 3.51 -13.28 -18.76
C PHE A 188 3.40 -14.80 -18.69
N GLU A 189 2.58 -15.42 -19.53
CA GLU A 189 2.48 -16.88 -19.67
C GLU A 189 3.82 -17.50 -20.09
N ALA A 190 4.53 -16.87 -21.03
CA ALA A 190 5.85 -17.34 -21.46
C ALA A 190 6.88 -17.30 -20.31
N MET A 191 6.88 -16.22 -19.51
CA MET A 191 7.74 -16.13 -18.32
C MET A 191 7.34 -17.15 -17.25
N PHE A 192 6.03 -17.37 -17.06
CA PHE A 192 5.54 -18.37 -16.13
C PHE A 192 5.94 -19.79 -16.55
N ALA A 193 5.86 -20.12 -17.84
CA ALA A 193 6.31 -21.40 -18.36
C ALA A 193 7.83 -21.62 -18.14
N GLN A 194 8.64 -20.57 -18.21
CA GLN A 194 10.07 -20.64 -17.88
C GLN A 194 10.30 -20.93 -16.39
N ILE A 195 9.52 -20.31 -15.50
CA ILE A 195 9.54 -20.56 -14.06
C ILE A 195 9.18 -22.03 -13.75
N GLU A 196 8.15 -22.58 -14.42
CA GLU A 196 7.78 -23.99 -14.26
C GLU A 196 8.87 -24.94 -14.78
N ALA A 197 9.53 -24.60 -15.89
CA ALA A 197 10.66 -25.36 -16.41
C ALA A 197 11.86 -25.32 -15.44
N GLN A 198 12.19 -24.14 -14.90
CA GLN A 198 13.24 -23.96 -13.90
C GLN A 198 12.96 -24.79 -12.63
N THR A 199 11.70 -24.79 -12.17
CA THR A 199 11.26 -25.58 -11.01
C THR A 199 11.48 -27.08 -11.25
N LYS A 200 11.08 -27.59 -12.42
CA LYS A 200 11.28 -29.00 -12.78
C LYS A 200 12.75 -29.39 -12.91
N SER A 201 13.60 -28.45 -13.30
CA SER A 201 15.06 -28.65 -13.44
C SER A 201 15.86 -28.46 -12.15
N GLY A 202 15.25 -27.98 -11.07
CA GLY A 202 15.92 -27.74 -9.78
C GLY A 202 16.85 -26.52 -9.74
N GLN A 203 16.68 -25.54 -10.63
CA GLN A 203 17.51 -24.32 -10.68
C GLN A 203 17.06 -23.25 -9.68
N ASN A 204 17.35 -23.48 -8.39
CA ASN A 204 16.75 -22.72 -7.28
C ASN A 204 17.10 -21.21 -7.26
N ALA A 205 18.35 -20.84 -7.57
CA ALA A 205 18.78 -19.44 -7.49
C ALA A 205 18.10 -18.57 -8.56
N ALA A 206 18.10 -19.04 -9.82
CA ALA A 206 17.45 -18.35 -10.93
C ALA A 206 15.92 -18.30 -10.82
N LEU A 207 15.33 -19.29 -10.12
CA LEU A 207 13.88 -19.39 -9.92
C LEU A 207 13.36 -18.20 -9.11
N LYS A 208 14.01 -17.86 -7.99
CA LYS A 208 13.59 -16.75 -7.12
C LYS A 208 13.58 -15.42 -7.87
N ASP A 209 14.64 -15.14 -8.62
CA ASP A 209 14.77 -13.92 -9.41
C ASP A 209 13.71 -13.86 -10.54
N SER A 210 13.41 -15.00 -11.17
CA SER A 210 12.40 -15.10 -12.21
C SER A 210 10.98 -14.87 -11.67
N ILE A 211 10.66 -15.41 -10.49
CA ILE A 211 9.41 -15.18 -9.76
C ILE A 211 9.27 -13.69 -9.41
N HIS A 212 10.30 -13.07 -8.85
CA HIS A 212 10.29 -11.66 -8.49
C HIS A 212 10.05 -10.77 -9.71
N LYS A 213 10.83 -11.00 -10.78
CA LYS A 213 10.74 -10.25 -12.04
C LYS A 213 9.36 -10.36 -12.69
N LEU A 214 8.74 -11.54 -12.65
CA LEU A 214 7.37 -11.71 -13.15
C LEU A 214 6.37 -10.95 -12.25
N GLY A 215 6.56 -11.00 -10.93
CA GLY A 215 5.74 -10.27 -9.96
C GLY A 215 5.73 -8.76 -10.17
N GLU A 216 6.91 -8.17 -10.43
CA GLU A 216 7.06 -6.74 -10.74
C GLU A 216 6.37 -6.36 -12.05
N LYS A 217 6.55 -7.17 -13.10
CA LYS A 217 5.92 -6.91 -14.41
C LYS A 217 4.41 -7.01 -14.35
N LEU A 218 3.87 -7.98 -13.60
CA LEU A 218 2.43 -8.09 -13.37
C LEU A 218 1.91 -6.89 -12.58
N ALA A 219 2.65 -6.41 -11.56
CA ALA A 219 2.24 -5.25 -10.78
C ALA A 219 2.14 -3.98 -11.65
N ALA A 220 3.15 -3.74 -12.50
CA ALA A 220 3.14 -2.63 -13.44
C ALA A 220 1.95 -2.71 -14.42
N GLN A 221 1.62 -3.90 -14.95
CA GLN A 221 0.48 -4.09 -15.83
C GLN A 221 -0.85 -3.89 -15.11
N GLU A 222 -0.98 -4.38 -13.89
CA GLU A 222 -2.16 -4.18 -13.03
C GLU A 222 -2.39 -2.69 -12.75
N ASP A 223 -1.32 -1.92 -12.50
CA ASP A 223 -1.39 -0.47 -12.34
C ASP A 223 -1.89 0.24 -13.60
N LEU A 224 -1.40 -0.15 -14.77
CA LEU A 224 -1.88 0.40 -16.05
C LEU A 224 -3.37 0.11 -16.26
N VAL A 225 -3.82 -1.11 -15.96
CA VAL A 225 -5.24 -1.49 -16.03
C VAL A 225 -6.07 -0.69 -15.03
N ARG A 226 -5.57 -0.48 -13.81
CA ARG A 226 -6.23 0.38 -12.80
C ARG A 226 -6.36 1.82 -13.31
N GLN A 227 -5.32 2.38 -13.91
CA GLN A 227 -5.35 3.72 -14.48
C GLN A 227 -6.36 3.82 -15.64
N ALA A 228 -6.34 2.86 -16.56
CA ALA A 228 -7.27 2.80 -17.68
C ALA A 228 -8.74 2.69 -17.24
N ASN A 229 -9.02 1.88 -16.21
CA ASN A 229 -10.37 1.77 -15.65
C ASN A 229 -10.84 3.07 -14.99
N ARG A 230 -9.92 3.84 -14.38
CA ARG A 230 -10.24 5.16 -13.81
C ARG A 230 -10.57 6.18 -14.90
N THR A 231 -9.83 6.19 -16.01
CA THR A 231 -10.08 7.14 -17.12
C THR A 231 -11.27 6.74 -17.99
N GLY A 232 -11.50 5.45 -18.20
CA GLY A 232 -12.60 4.92 -19.01
C GLY A 232 -13.98 5.03 -18.36
N SER A 233 -14.06 5.11 -17.03
CA SER A 233 -15.34 5.18 -16.29
C SER A 233 -16.09 6.52 -16.44
N GLY A 234 -15.62 7.47 -17.27
CA GLY A 234 -16.33 8.71 -17.55
C GLY A 234 -16.47 9.66 -16.36
N ARG A 235 -15.84 9.36 -15.21
CA ARG A 235 -15.57 10.34 -14.15
C ARG A 235 -14.50 11.26 -14.71
N GLY A 236 -14.96 12.31 -15.37
CA GLY A 236 -14.14 13.28 -16.08
C GLY A 236 -12.84 13.53 -15.36
N ILE A 237 -11.74 13.34 -16.08
CA ILE A 237 -10.42 13.78 -15.66
C ILE A 237 -10.62 15.23 -15.22
N SER A 238 -10.49 15.50 -13.92
CA SER A 238 -10.31 16.86 -13.43
C SER A 238 -9.04 17.35 -14.09
N VAL A 239 -9.17 18.03 -15.22
CA VAL A 239 -8.08 18.68 -15.93
C VAL A 239 -7.55 19.73 -14.97
N VAL A 240 -6.52 19.36 -14.21
CA VAL A 240 -5.64 20.35 -13.61
C VAL A 240 -4.86 20.89 -14.80
N SER A 241 -5.31 22.03 -15.31
CA SER A 241 -4.75 22.72 -16.47
C SER A 241 -3.25 22.93 -16.31
N SER A 242 -2.43 22.07 -16.91
CA SER A 242 -1.02 22.34 -17.15
C SER A 242 -0.89 23.15 -18.44
N SER A 243 -0.66 24.43 -18.23
CA SER A 243 -0.46 25.47 -19.24
C SER A 243 0.68 25.13 -20.21
N LYS A 244 0.37 25.24 -21.52
CA LYS A 244 1.20 25.70 -22.64
C LYS A 244 2.72 25.45 -22.55
N ILE A 245 3.23 24.53 -23.38
CA ILE A 245 4.60 24.60 -23.88
C ILE A 245 4.54 24.86 -25.39
N SER A 246 5.13 26.01 -25.75
CA SER A 246 5.36 26.50 -27.09
C SER A 246 6.41 25.65 -27.80
N SER A 247 6.09 25.23 -29.02
CA SER A 247 7.01 24.66 -29.98
C SER A 247 8.05 25.69 -30.43
N GLN A 248 9.34 25.38 -30.29
CA GLN A 248 10.38 26.03 -31.07
C GLN A 248 11.42 25.00 -31.53
N SER A 249 11.44 24.81 -32.84
CA SER A 249 12.35 24.00 -33.63
C SER A 249 13.67 24.73 -33.86
N SER A 250 14.80 24.01 -33.74
CA SER A 250 16.00 24.30 -34.53
C SER A 250 16.94 23.10 -34.57
N SER A 251 17.26 22.73 -35.80
CA SER A 251 18.21 21.74 -36.29
C SER A 251 19.66 22.15 -35.98
N GLN A 252 20.56 21.20 -35.73
CA GLN A 252 21.84 21.14 -36.46
C GLN A 252 22.57 19.81 -36.33
N ASN A 253 23.19 19.49 -37.47
CA ASN A 253 23.86 18.29 -37.94
C ASN A 253 25.35 18.32 -37.52
N GLN A 254 26.01 17.17 -37.30
CA GLN A 254 27.25 16.76 -38.00
C GLN A 254 27.97 15.53 -37.38
N ASN A 255 28.37 14.65 -38.30
CA ASN A 255 29.30 13.51 -38.22
C ASN A 255 30.67 13.83 -37.62
N SER A 256 31.35 12.83 -37.02
CA SER A 256 32.50 12.14 -37.66
C SER A 256 33.19 11.11 -36.74
N ASP A 257 33.58 9.99 -37.35
CA ASP A 257 34.44 8.93 -36.85
C ASP A 257 35.85 9.39 -36.44
N ARG A 258 36.39 8.86 -35.32
CA ARG A 258 37.77 8.30 -35.27
C ARG A 258 38.08 7.56 -33.97
N ALA A 259 38.56 6.33 -34.12
CA ALA A 259 39.16 5.52 -33.07
C ALA A 259 40.61 5.95 -32.78
N ALA A 260 40.96 6.08 -31.50
CA ALA A 260 42.33 5.95 -31.01
C ALA A 260 42.30 5.67 -29.49
N SER A 261 42.90 4.55 -29.09
CA SER A 261 43.00 4.08 -27.72
C SER A 261 44.17 4.75 -26.99
N THR A 262 43.87 5.54 -25.96
CA THR A 262 44.82 6.13 -25.01
C THR A 262 44.34 5.90 -23.57
N PRO A 263 45.23 5.91 -22.55
CA PRO A 263 44.90 5.46 -21.21
C PRO A 263 43.97 6.46 -20.50
N LEU A 264 42.88 5.96 -19.90
CA LEU A 264 41.85 6.76 -19.21
C LEU A 264 42.43 7.57 -18.04
N LEU A 265 42.71 8.85 -18.30
CA LEU A 265 42.55 9.91 -17.31
C LEU A 265 41.04 10.18 -17.19
N ALA A 266 40.54 10.30 -15.95
CA ALA A 266 39.14 10.53 -15.63
C ALA A 266 38.56 11.63 -16.53
N ALA A 267 37.55 11.27 -17.32
CA ALA A 267 36.87 12.21 -18.22
C ALA A 267 36.36 13.41 -17.41
N PRO A 268 36.48 14.64 -17.96
CA PRO A 268 35.88 15.82 -17.32
C PRO A 268 34.38 15.56 -17.16
N ALA A 269 33.87 15.73 -15.93
CA ALA A 269 32.46 15.53 -15.63
C ALA A 269 31.61 16.36 -16.61
N ASP A 270 30.59 15.74 -17.20
CA ASP A 270 29.69 16.41 -18.12
C ASP A 270 29.10 17.66 -17.44
N PRO A 271 29.10 18.84 -18.09
CA PRO A 271 28.67 20.10 -17.47
C PRO A 271 27.22 20.05 -16.96
N ILE A 272 26.39 19.21 -17.58
CA ILE A 272 25.00 18.96 -17.17
C ILE A 272 24.93 18.25 -15.81
N ASP A 273 25.87 17.34 -15.52
CA ASP A 273 25.89 16.63 -14.25
C ASP A 273 26.34 17.54 -13.10
N ALA A 274 27.28 18.45 -13.34
CA ALA A 274 27.64 19.49 -12.39
C ALA A 274 26.44 20.40 -12.06
N GLN A 275 25.68 20.80 -13.08
CA GLN A 275 24.45 21.59 -12.90
C GLN A 275 23.36 20.81 -12.13
N ASN A 276 23.20 19.52 -12.43
CA ASN A 276 22.26 18.65 -11.71
C ASN A 276 22.64 18.52 -10.22
N GLN A 277 23.94 18.39 -9.92
CA GLN A 277 24.42 18.36 -8.53
C GLN A 277 24.12 19.68 -7.79
N GLN A 278 24.28 20.82 -8.46
CA GLN A 278 23.93 22.13 -7.88
C GLN A 278 22.42 22.24 -7.60
N LEU A 279 21.56 21.85 -8.54
CA LEU A 279 20.10 21.87 -8.34
C LEU A 279 19.67 20.97 -7.18
N PHE A 280 20.25 19.77 -7.06
CA PHE A 280 20.01 18.89 -5.92
C PHE A 280 20.43 19.52 -4.59
N ALA A 281 21.55 20.24 -4.55
CA ALA A 281 21.99 20.94 -3.35
C ALA A 281 21.02 22.07 -2.96
N THR A 282 20.54 22.85 -3.94
CA THR A 282 19.53 23.89 -3.73
C THR A 282 18.23 23.31 -3.16
N ILE A 283 17.67 22.27 -3.79
CA ILE A 283 16.43 21.62 -3.34
C ILE A 283 16.59 21.03 -1.93
N LYS A 284 17.74 20.42 -1.62
CA LYS A 284 18.03 19.91 -0.26
C LYS A 284 18.06 21.02 0.78
N SER A 285 18.65 22.17 0.45
CA SER A 285 18.70 23.31 1.37
C SER A 285 17.30 23.89 1.64
N GLU A 286 16.47 24.02 0.62
CA GLU A 286 15.06 24.43 0.71
C GLU A 286 14.24 23.45 1.58
N LEU A 287 14.34 22.15 1.32
CA LEU A 287 13.70 21.13 2.16
C LEU A 287 14.15 21.20 3.63
N ALA A 288 15.43 21.53 3.89
CA ALA A 288 15.93 21.72 5.24
C ALA A 288 15.32 22.95 5.93
N GLN A 289 15.11 24.04 5.19
CA GLN A 289 14.44 25.25 5.71
C GLN A 289 12.96 24.99 6.06
N HIS A 290 12.31 24.08 5.33
CA HIS A 290 10.91 23.72 5.54
C HIS A 290 10.66 22.51 6.46
N ARG A 291 11.65 22.05 7.24
CA ARG A 291 11.50 20.90 8.17
C ARG A 291 10.33 21.01 9.16
N GLY A 292 9.87 22.22 9.48
CA GLY A 292 8.72 22.45 10.35
C GLY A 292 7.35 22.27 9.69
N ASN A 293 7.29 22.02 8.37
CA ASN A 293 6.05 21.82 7.63
C ASN A 293 6.00 20.41 7.00
N PRO A 294 5.35 19.43 7.66
CA PRO A 294 5.32 18.05 7.18
C PRO A 294 4.60 17.90 5.84
N GLY A 295 3.60 18.74 5.55
CA GLY A 295 2.88 18.72 4.27
C GLY A 295 3.75 19.15 3.09
N PHE A 296 4.62 20.13 3.31
CA PHE A 296 5.59 20.58 2.31
C PHE A 296 6.63 19.47 2.03
N GLY A 297 7.26 18.94 3.07
CA GLY A 297 8.34 17.95 2.91
C GLY A 297 7.92 16.69 2.16
N VAL A 298 6.76 16.10 2.51
CA VAL A 298 6.32 14.82 1.92
C VAL A 298 6.07 14.94 0.41
N TYR A 299 5.47 16.03 -0.06
CA TYR A 299 5.20 16.25 -1.47
C TYR A 299 6.49 16.34 -2.31
N TYR A 300 7.44 17.17 -1.89
CA TYR A 300 8.69 17.38 -2.63
C TYR A 300 9.64 16.19 -2.53
N LEU A 301 9.65 15.46 -1.40
CA LEU A 301 10.41 14.22 -1.27
C LEU A 301 9.90 13.15 -2.24
N ARG A 302 8.59 13.04 -2.44
CA ARG A 302 8.01 12.13 -3.43
C ARG A 302 8.44 12.48 -4.85
N LYS A 303 8.36 13.76 -5.25
CA LYS A 303 8.83 14.19 -6.58
C LYS A 303 10.33 13.94 -6.78
N LEU A 304 11.16 14.12 -5.75
CA LEU A 304 12.58 13.76 -5.84
C LEU A 304 12.80 12.26 -6.04
N SER A 305 11.98 11.42 -5.42
CA SER A 305 12.00 9.97 -5.63
C SER A 305 11.70 9.63 -7.09
N ASP A 306 10.65 10.22 -7.68
CA ASP A 306 10.29 10.01 -9.08
C ASP A 306 11.42 10.42 -10.04
N ILE A 307 12.11 11.54 -9.75
CA ILE A 307 13.28 12.00 -10.54
C ILE A 307 14.46 11.04 -10.40
N ALA A 308 14.70 10.51 -9.20
CA ALA A 308 15.76 9.54 -8.96
C ALA A 308 15.49 8.22 -9.71
N GLU A 309 14.24 7.75 -9.73
CA GLU A 309 13.84 6.60 -10.54
C GLU A 309 14.04 6.83 -12.03
N GLU A 310 13.67 8.01 -12.54
CA GLU A 310 13.87 8.37 -13.95
C GLU A 310 15.36 8.31 -14.33
N LYS A 311 16.25 8.72 -13.42
CA LYS A 311 17.70 8.56 -13.58
C LYS A 311 18.13 7.09 -13.63
N VAL A 312 17.61 6.25 -12.73
CA VAL A 312 17.91 4.81 -12.70
C VAL A 312 17.42 4.09 -13.96
N LYS A 313 16.30 4.55 -14.53
CA LYS A 313 15.74 4.05 -15.79
C LYS A 313 16.54 4.49 -17.03
N GLY A 314 17.65 5.22 -16.86
CA GLY A 314 18.48 5.72 -17.95
C GLY A 314 17.89 6.94 -18.65
N GLY A 315 17.06 7.72 -17.95
CA GLY A 315 16.57 9.00 -18.45
C GLY A 315 17.72 9.94 -18.82
N SER A 316 17.58 10.70 -19.92
CA SER A 316 18.63 11.60 -20.37
C SER A 316 18.93 12.68 -19.34
N SER A 317 20.20 13.09 -19.22
CA SER A 317 20.62 14.14 -18.27
C SER A 317 19.87 15.46 -18.48
N ALA A 318 19.47 15.77 -19.73
CA ALA A 318 18.64 16.93 -20.05
C ALA A 318 17.21 16.82 -19.49
N ARG A 319 16.59 15.62 -19.53
CA ARG A 319 15.28 15.38 -18.92
C ARG A 319 15.35 15.51 -17.41
N ILE A 320 16.37 14.93 -16.78
CA ILE A 320 16.59 15.04 -15.33
C ILE A 320 16.78 16.51 -14.94
N ASN A 321 17.58 17.27 -15.70
CA ASN A 321 17.80 18.69 -15.46
C ASN A 321 16.50 19.51 -15.56
N SER A 322 15.66 19.23 -16.56
CA SER A 322 14.36 19.88 -16.73
C SER A 322 13.42 19.60 -15.54
N LEU A 323 13.37 18.35 -15.06
CA LEU A 323 12.56 17.98 -13.89
C LEU A 323 13.06 18.65 -12.61
N LEU A 324 14.39 18.67 -12.39
CA LEU A 324 14.98 19.35 -11.23
C LEU A 324 14.77 20.86 -11.27
N SER A 325 14.90 21.48 -12.43
CA SER A 325 14.66 22.92 -12.61
C SER A 325 13.20 23.28 -12.37
N SER A 326 12.27 22.49 -12.91
CA SER A 326 10.83 22.67 -12.66
C SER A 326 10.48 22.50 -11.18
N LEU A 327 11.12 21.57 -10.48
CA LEU A 327 10.90 21.36 -9.05
C LEU A 327 11.43 22.53 -8.22
N ALA A 328 12.64 23.01 -8.53
CA ALA A 328 13.22 24.18 -7.87
C ALA A 328 12.37 25.44 -8.08
N GLU A 329 11.85 25.65 -9.30
CA GLU A 329 10.96 26.78 -9.61
C GLU A 329 9.61 26.67 -8.87
N GLU A 330 9.03 25.46 -8.76
CA GLU A 330 7.80 25.22 -8.01
C GLU A 330 7.99 25.51 -6.50
N MET A 331 9.12 25.12 -5.93
CA MET A 331 9.47 25.42 -4.53
C MET A 331 9.58 26.93 -4.29
N GLN A 332 10.23 27.67 -5.21
CA GLN A 332 10.34 29.13 -5.12
C GLN A 332 9.01 29.86 -5.32
N ARG A 333 8.10 29.30 -6.13
CA ARG A 333 6.82 29.93 -6.47
C ARG A 333 5.72 29.68 -5.46
N GLN A 334 5.90 28.81 -4.47
CA GLN A 334 4.83 28.62 -3.49
C GLN A 334 4.59 29.92 -2.71
N PRO A 335 3.39 30.53 -2.85
CA PRO A 335 3.05 31.67 -2.03
C PRO A 335 3.02 31.22 -0.58
N ASP A 336 3.44 32.09 0.34
CA ASP A 336 3.35 31.89 1.78
C ASP A 336 1.92 31.49 2.20
N TYR A 337 1.59 30.20 2.13
CA TYR A 337 0.36 29.62 2.67
C TYR A 337 0.31 29.74 4.20
N ARG A 338 1.35 30.31 4.81
CA ARG A 338 1.45 30.65 6.24
C ARG A 338 0.34 31.58 6.74
N ASN A 339 -0.32 32.37 5.89
CA ASN A 339 -1.30 33.37 6.37
C ASN A 339 -2.78 32.98 6.30
N ASN A 340 -3.17 31.91 5.60
CA ASN A 340 -4.61 31.56 5.48
C ASN A 340 -5.10 30.47 6.43
N PHE A 341 -4.26 29.99 7.37
CA PHE A 341 -4.69 29.08 8.44
C PHE A 341 -4.66 29.74 9.82
N LYS A 342 -4.92 31.07 9.89
CA LYS A 342 -5.11 31.77 11.15
C LYS A 342 -6.61 31.81 11.50
N GLY A 343 -7.04 30.85 12.30
CA GLY A 343 -8.14 31.05 13.25
C GLY A 343 -9.57 30.88 12.74
N GLY A 344 -9.92 29.69 12.25
CA GLY A 344 -11.31 29.23 12.29
C GLY A 344 -11.69 28.72 13.68
N ARG A 345 -11.63 29.55 14.73
CA ARG A 345 -12.42 29.30 15.95
C ARG A 345 -13.87 29.53 15.58
N GLY A 346 -14.52 28.50 15.05
CA GLY A 346 -15.96 28.46 14.91
C GLY A 346 -16.58 28.57 16.30
N MET A 347 -17.05 29.78 16.62
CA MET A 347 -18.07 29.98 17.64
C MET A 347 -19.27 29.12 17.25
N GLY A 348 -19.50 28.04 17.99
CA GLY A 348 -20.77 27.33 17.96
C GLY A 348 -21.84 28.22 18.59
N PRO A 349 -23.04 28.33 17.99
CA PRO A 349 -24.11 29.14 18.53
C PRO A 349 -24.60 28.58 19.87
N ASN A 350 -24.77 29.51 20.79
CA ASN A 350 -25.40 29.39 22.09
C ASN A 350 -26.75 28.65 21.96
N GLN A 351 -26.81 27.36 22.34
CA GLN A 351 -28.09 26.66 22.50
C GLN A 351 -28.66 27.02 23.88
N GLN A 352 -29.66 27.88 23.80
CA GLN A 352 -30.50 28.39 24.85
C GLN A 352 -31.48 27.31 25.31
N GLY A 353 -31.48 27.06 26.63
CA GLY A 353 -32.56 26.51 27.47
C GLY A 353 -33.60 25.56 26.84
N GLY A 354 -33.45 24.27 27.11
CA GLY A 354 -34.56 23.31 27.15
C GLY A 354 -35.00 23.03 28.60
N PRO A 355 -36.30 22.82 28.85
CA PRO A 355 -36.86 22.68 30.20
C PRO A 355 -36.49 21.33 30.87
N PRO A 356 -36.44 21.27 32.21
CA PRO A 356 -36.14 20.06 32.96
C PRO A 356 -37.30 19.05 32.84
N GLY A 357 -37.02 17.90 32.21
CA GLY A 357 -37.93 16.76 32.17
C GLY A 357 -38.00 16.04 33.52
N PRO A 358 -39.17 15.46 33.88
CA PRO A 358 -39.43 14.92 35.21
C PRO A 358 -38.68 13.61 35.46
N ASN A 359 -38.02 13.61 36.60
CA ASN A 359 -37.45 12.48 37.31
C ASN A 359 -38.51 11.39 37.55
N GLN A 360 -38.50 10.30 36.77
CA GLN A 360 -39.25 9.08 37.10
C GLN A 360 -38.29 8.08 37.74
N GLY A 361 -38.45 7.94 39.06
CA GLY A 361 -37.78 6.93 39.86
C GLY A 361 -38.30 5.53 39.52
N PHE A 362 -37.38 4.63 39.24
CA PHE A 362 -37.62 3.19 39.30
C PHE A 362 -37.27 2.71 40.72
N GLY A 363 -38.31 2.33 41.47
CA GLY A 363 -38.16 1.63 42.73
C GLY A 363 -37.81 0.15 42.53
N PRO A 364 -37.11 -0.49 43.49
CA PRO A 364 -36.84 -1.92 43.45
C PRO A 364 -38.03 -2.70 44.04
N GLY A 365 -38.72 -3.45 43.18
CA GLY A 365 -39.73 -4.43 43.59
C GLY A 365 -39.07 -5.78 43.87
N GLY A 366 -38.85 -6.08 45.15
CA GLY A 366 -38.60 -7.43 45.61
C GLY A 366 -39.88 -8.28 45.55
N GLY A 367 -39.73 -9.54 45.15
CA GLY A 367 -40.80 -10.52 45.14
C GLY A 367 -40.23 -11.91 45.34
N SER A 368 -40.46 -12.44 46.55
CA SER A 368 -40.23 -13.83 46.94
C SER A 368 -41.38 -14.70 46.46
N ASN A 369 -41.07 -15.86 45.89
CA ASN A 369 -41.70 -17.15 46.21
C ASN A 369 -40.92 -18.29 45.56
#